data_AF-A0A455WIN5-F1
#
_entry.id   AF-A0A455WIN5-F1
#
_cell.length_a   1.000
_cell.length_b   1.000
_cell.length_c   1.000
_cell.angle_alpha   90.00
_cell.angle_beta   90.00
_cell.angle_gamma   90.00
#
_symmetry.space_group_name_H-M   'P 1'
#
loop_
_entity.id
_entity.type
_entity.pdbx_description
1 polymer ?
#
loop_
_entity_poly.entity_id
_entity_poly.type
_entity_poly.pdbx_seq_one_letter_code
_entity_poly.pdbx_strand_id
1 'polypeptide(L)'
;MSTESMVLEYLKVLLSGPVLFSLVALVVIAVFREDIKALILRIAKIKLPGGTEFNTPQSKQLDAEEEKPAPEPRANDEMPIPGLPEGLTAEQRDRVEQLIRAHIATAYTWEYRYLNYFLARGTQMVLDWLINLTQPTTYAHFDSTWLPFIPSAEERQAIIGALRNHHLIQQDEAEMISVTPKGREYQQWRGPLPPLTNGSTGRS
;
A
#
# COMPACT_ATOMS: atom_id res chain seq x y z
N MET A 1 -64.78 -19.32 2.42
CA MET A 1 -63.34 -19.24 2.76
C MET A 1 -63.20 -19.59 4.22
N SER A 2 -62.56 -20.72 4.55
CA SER A 2 -62.35 -21.13 5.93
C SER A 2 -61.37 -20.20 6.64
N THR A 3 -61.63 -19.89 7.90
CA THR A 3 -60.77 -19.06 8.76
C THR A 3 -59.31 -19.52 8.78
N GLU A 4 -59.08 -20.83 8.63
CA GLU A 4 -57.76 -21.46 8.54
C GLU A 4 -56.93 -21.00 7.33
N SER A 5 -57.58 -20.74 6.19
CA SER A 5 -56.86 -20.27 5.00
C SER A 5 -56.41 -18.82 5.13
N MET A 6 -57.19 -17.99 5.83
CA MET A 6 -56.83 -16.58 6.08
C MET A 6 -55.62 -16.47 7.01
N VAL A 7 -55.57 -17.25 8.10
CA VAL A 7 -54.44 -17.21 9.05
C VAL A 7 -53.12 -17.60 8.36
N LEU A 8 -53.14 -18.63 7.51
CA LEU A 8 -51.96 -19.05 6.74
C LEU A 8 -51.49 -18.00 5.73
N GLU A 9 -52.42 -17.25 5.14
CA GLU A 9 -52.12 -16.20 4.18
C GLU A 9 -51.44 -14.99 4.86
N TYR A 10 -51.93 -14.56 6.02
CA TYR A 10 -51.27 -13.54 6.83
C TYR A 10 -49.89 -13.97 7.34
N LEU A 11 -49.75 -15.24 7.74
CA LEU A 11 -48.46 -15.77 8.19
C LEU A 11 -47.42 -15.79 7.05
N LYS A 12 -47.82 -16.11 5.82
CA LYS A 12 -46.94 -16.06 4.64
C LYS A 12 -46.50 -14.64 4.31
N VAL A 13 -47.38 -13.65 4.47
CA VAL A 13 -47.01 -12.24 4.26
C VAL A 13 -46.04 -11.77 5.35
N LEU A 14 -46.28 -12.16 6.61
CA LEU A 14 -45.43 -11.79 7.74
C LEU A 14 -44.03 -12.45 7.68
N LEU A 15 -43.93 -13.66 7.13
CA LEU A 15 -42.66 -14.34 6.84
C LEU A 15 -42.12 -14.07 5.42
N SER A 16 -42.72 -13.15 4.66
CA SER A 16 -42.21 -12.82 3.34
C SER A 16 -40.83 -12.16 3.44
N GLY A 17 -39.97 -12.43 2.44
CA GLY A 17 -38.62 -11.88 2.37
C GLY A 17 -38.54 -10.36 2.61
N PRO A 18 -39.41 -9.53 1.99
CA PRO A 18 -39.41 -8.09 2.20
C PRO A 18 -39.72 -7.68 3.65
N VAL A 19 -40.71 -8.30 4.29
CA VAL A 19 -41.08 -7.97 5.69
C VAL A 19 -39.97 -8.36 6.65
N LEU A 20 -39.38 -9.54 6.46
CA LEU A 20 -38.26 -10.01 7.26
C LEU A 20 -37.03 -9.12 7.08
N PHE A 21 -36.74 -8.72 5.84
CA PHE A 21 -35.65 -7.81 5.52
C PHE A 21 -35.84 -6.43 6.17
N SER A 22 -37.04 -5.87 6.11
CA SER A 22 -37.36 -4.60 6.79
C SER A 22 -37.17 -4.69 8.31
N LEU A 23 -37.57 -5.80 8.93
CA LEU A 23 -37.38 -6.03 10.36
C LEU A 23 -35.89 -6.11 10.72
N VAL A 24 -35.11 -6.88 9.96
CA VAL A 24 -33.66 -7.02 10.17
C VAL A 24 -32.95 -5.68 9.96
N ALA A 25 -33.31 -4.93 8.93
CA ALA A 25 -32.73 -3.61 8.66
C ALA A 25 -32.98 -2.63 9.82
N LEU A 26 -34.20 -2.62 10.40
CA LEU A 26 -34.50 -1.81 11.58
C LEU A 26 -33.67 -2.20 12.80
N VAL A 27 -33.46 -3.50 13.03
CA VAL A 27 -32.62 -4.00 14.12
C VAL A 27 -31.16 -3.59 13.91
N VAL A 28 -30.62 -3.74 12.70
CA VAL A 28 -29.27 -3.30 12.35
C VAL A 28 -29.11 -1.79 12.57
N ILE A 29 -30.04 -0.97 12.08
CA ILE A 29 -29.99 0.49 12.30
C ILE A 29 -30.05 0.82 13.81
N ALA A 30 -30.85 0.10 14.60
CA ALA A 30 -30.95 0.32 16.04
C ALA A 30 -29.66 -0.04 16.79
N VAL A 31 -29.03 -1.16 16.44
CA VAL A 31 -27.78 -1.64 17.05
C VAL A 31 -26.60 -0.75 16.65
N PHE A 32 -26.48 -0.39 15.38
CA PHE A 32 -25.36 0.39 14.83
C PHE A 32 -25.63 1.89 14.77
N ARG A 33 -26.62 2.39 15.53
CA ARG A 33 -27.02 3.81 15.49
C ARG A 33 -25.87 4.78 15.83
N GLU A 34 -24.93 4.35 16.69
CA GLU A 34 -23.82 5.18 17.16
C GLU A 34 -22.73 5.27 16.09
N ASP A 35 -22.41 4.15 15.44
CA ASP A 35 -21.46 4.07 14.33
C ASP A 35 -21.97 4.82 13.09
N ILE A 36 -23.27 4.70 12.78
CA ILE A 36 -23.91 5.45 11.68
C ILE A 36 -23.86 6.96 11.96
N LYS A 37 -24.10 7.39 13.21
CA LYS A 37 -23.96 8.81 13.58
C LYS A 37 -22.53 9.30 13.43
N ALA A 38 -21.53 8.49 13.82
CA ALA A 38 -20.12 8.83 13.65
C ALA A 38 -19.74 8.98 12.16
N LEU A 39 -20.24 8.08 11.30
CA LEU A 39 -20.07 8.15 9.84
C LEU A 39 -20.71 9.41 9.23
N ILE A 40 -21.96 9.72 9.61
CA ILE A 40 -22.66 10.92 9.10
C ILE A 40 -21.93 12.21 9.55
N LEU A 41 -21.47 12.28 10.80
CA LEU A 41 -20.71 13.43 11.30
C LEU A 41 -19.35 13.59 10.58
N ARG A 42 -18.73 12.49 10.16
CA ARG A 42 -17.49 12.51 9.36
C ARG A 42 -17.74 13.03 7.94
N ILE A 43 -18.86 12.66 7.32
CA ILE A 43 -19.25 13.12 5.97
C ILE A 43 -19.70 14.59 6.00
N ALA A 44 -20.42 15.02 7.03
CA ALA A 44 -20.83 16.42 7.20
C ALA A 44 -19.66 17.41 7.43
N LYS A 45 -18.48 16.90 7.82
CA LYS A 45 -17.24 17.70 7.94
C LYS A 45 -16.49 17.89 6.62
N ILE A 46 -16.89 17.19 5.55
CA ILE A 46 -16.41 17.47 4.20
C ILE A 46 -17.21 18.68 3.70
N LYS A 47 -16.76 19.88 4.09
CA LYS A 47 -17.12 21.10 3.38
C LYS A 47 -16.82 20.86 1.90
N LEU A 48 -17.85 20.86 1.07
CA LEU A 48 -17.74 21.14 -0.35
C LEU A 48 -17.73 22.67 -0.50
N PRO A 49 -16.63 23.31 -0.93
CA PRO A 49 -16.71 24.60 -1.58
C PRO A 49 -16.43 24.38 -3.06
N GLY A 50 -17.50 24.38 -3.87
CA GLY A 50 -17.36 24.70 -5.28
C GLY A 50 -17.01 26.18 -5.40
N GLY A 51 -15.86 26.47 -6.00
CA GLY A 51 -15.40 27.83 -6.23
C GLY A 51 -13.94 27.86 -6.64
N THR A 52 -13.69 27.45 -7.89
CA THR A 52 -12.50 27.77 -8.72
C THR A 52 -11.40 28.60 -8.07
N GLU A 53 -10.23 28.01 -7.85
CA GLU A 53 -8.94 28.63 -8.17
C GLU A 53 -8.01 27.55 -8.72
N PHE A 54 -7.70 27.67 -10.01
CA PHE A 54 -6.54 27.03 -10.63
C PHE A 54 -5.30 27.55 -9.93
N ASN A 55 -4.51 26.68 -9.30
CA ASN A 55 -3.10 26.95 -9.09
C ASN A 55 -2.31 25.70 -9.48
N THR A 56 -1.85 25.73 -10.72
CA THR A 56 -0.75 24.93 -11.23
C THR A 56 0.53 25.30 -10.46
N PRO A 57 1.28 24.33 -9.92
CA PRO A 57 2.72 24.42 -9.89
C PRO A 57 3.24 23.59 -11.06
N GLN A 58 3.33 24.24 -12.20
CA GLN A 58 4.09 23.74 -13.33
C GLN A 58 5.58 23.85 -13.00
N SER A 59 6.30 22.79 -13.32
CA SER A 59 7.72 22.80 -13.69
C SER A 59 8.71 23.42 -12.70
N LYS A 60 9.37 22.57 -11.92
CA LYS A 60 10.83 22.64 -11.76
C LYS A 60 11.39 21.35 -11.17
N GLN A 61 11.71 20.40 -12.05
CA GLN A 61 12.86 19.48 -11.97
C GLN A 61 12.78 18.51 -13.16
N LEU A 62 12.96 19.06 -14.35
CA LEU A 62 13.68 18.37 -15.39
C LEU A 62 15.02 19.09 -15.43
N ASP A 63 16.06 18.48 -14.87
CA ASP A 63 17.45 18.66 -15.27
C ASP A 63 18.34 17.62 -14.56
N ALA A 64 19.09 16.87 -15.39
CA ALA A 64 20.26 16.05 -15.09
C ALA A 64 20.06 14.76 -14.26
N GLU A 65 19.57 13.72 -14.92
CA GLU A 65 19.86 12.33 -14.52
C GLU A 65 21.27 11.96 -15.03
N GLU A 66 22.29 12.34 -14.25
CA GLU A 66 23.61 11.73 -14.34
C GLU A 66 23.57 10.36 -13.63
N GLU A 67 24.01 9.32 -14.32
CA GLU A 67 24.31 7.99 -13.77
C GLU A 67 25.30 8.11 -12.61
N LYS A 68 24.78 8.30 -11.39
CA LYS A 68 25.54 8.08 -10.17
C LYS A 68 25.61 6.58 -9.91
N PRO A 69 26.76 6.05 -9.46
CA PRO A 69 26.85 4.67 -9.00
C PRO A 69 25.76 4.43 -7.94
N ALA A 70 25.17 3.23 -7.97
CA ALA A 70 24.06 2.85 -7.11
C ALA A 70 24.32 3.31 -5.66
N PRO A 71 23.43 4.11 -5.06
CA PRO A 71 23.64 4.54 -3.69
C PRO A 71 23.72 3.29 -2.81
N GLU A 72 24.77 3.23 -1.97
CA GLU A 72 24.80 2.26 -0.87
C GLU A 72 23.51 2.40 -0.07
N PRO A 73 22.93 1.30 0.46
CA PRO A 73 21.72 1.35 1.26
C PRO A 73 21.90 2.43 2.33
N ARG A 74 21.12 3.51 2.23
CA ARG A 74 21.13 4.59 3.21
C ARG A 74 20.47 4.07 4.47
N ALA A 75 21.18 3.22 5.20
CA ALA A 75 20.91 3.01 6.61
C ALA A 75 20.98 4.40 7.22
N ASN A 76 19.82 5.02 7.49
CA ASN A 76 19.67 6.40 7.97
C ASN A 76 20.85 6.83 8.84
N ASP A 77 21.87 7.43 8.20
CA ASP A 77 23.16 7.65 8.86
C ASP A 77 23.05 8.73 9.95
N GLU A 78 21.93 9.45 9.95
CA GLU A 78 21.66 10.56 10.84
C GLU A 78 20.85 10.18 12.08
N MET A 79 20.34 8.94 12.21
CA MET A 79 19.60 8.56 13.41
C MET A 79 20.55 8.23 14.58
N PRO A 80 20.39 8.90 15.74
CA PRO A 80 21.12 8.55 16.95
C PRO A 80 20.78 7.10 17.34
N ILE A 81 21.80 6.29 17.63
CA ILE A 81 21.59 4.91 18.09
C ILE A 81 21.14 4.97 19.56
N PRO A 82 19.87 4.63 19.87
CA PRO A 82 19.38 4.71 21.24
C PRO A 82 20.01 3.60 22.10
N GLY A 83 20.33 3.91 23.36
CA GLY A 83 20.76 2.91 24.35
C GLY A 83 22.25 2.57 24.39
N LEU A 84 23.13 3.46 23.89
CA LEU A 84 24.57 3.34 24.13
C LEU A 84 24.88 3.43 25.65
N PRO A 85 25.75 2.56 26.20
CA PRO A 85 26.10 2.61 27.62
C PRO A 85 26.71 3.95 28.03
N GLU A 86 26.24 4.53 29.13
CA GLU A 86 26.66 5.87 29.60
C GLU A 86 28.12 5.95 30.12
N GLY A 87 28.81 4.81 30.22
CA GLY A 87 30.19 4.71 30.75
C GLY A 87 31.31 4.65 29.70
N LEU A 88 31.02 4.89 28.42
CA LEU A 88 32.01 4.82 27.33
C LEU A 88 32.78 6.14 27.17
N THR A 89 34.07 6.06 26.87
CA THR A 89 34.83 7.23 26.40
C THR A 89 34.33 7.67 25.02
N ALA A 90 34.60 8.92 24.62
CA ALA A 90 34.19 9.42 23.29
C ALA A 90 34.70 8.51 22.15
N GLU A 91 35.98 8.10 22.19
CA GLU A 91 36.55 7.20 21.19
C GLU A 91 35.92 5.81 21.18
N GLN A 92 35.54 5.27 22.35
CA GLN A 92 34.86 3.98 22.43
C GLN A 92 33.43 4.07 21.89
N ARG A 93 32.74 5.17 22.15
CA ARG A 93 31.41 5.45 21.63
C ARG A 93 31.43 5.49 20.11
N ASP A 94 32.38 6.22 19.52
CA ASP A 94 32.53 6.32 18.07
C ASP A 94 32.81 4.95 17.43
N ARG A 95 33.68 4.13 18.03
CA ARG A 95 33.95 2.76 17.54
C ARG A 95 32.73 1.86 17.62
N VAL A 96 32.00 1.89 18.73
CA VAL A 96 30.77 1.08 18.90
C VAL A 96 29.71 1.54 17.90
N GLU A 97 29.55 2.84 17.71
CA GLU A 97 28.62 3.40 16.74
C GLU A 97 28.97 2.97 15.31
N GLN A 98 30.24 3.04 14.91
CA GLN A 98 30.71 2.53 13.61
C GLN A 98 30.41 1.05 13.43
N LEU A 99 30.65 0.21 14.46
CA LEU A 99 30.37 -1.22 14.41
C LEU A 99 28.87 -1.50 14.25
N ILE A 100 28.00 -0.79 14.98
CA ILE A 100 26.56 -0.95 14.87
C ILE A 100 26.08 -0.50 13.49
N ARG A 101 26.56 0.63 12.99
CA ARG A 101 26.25 1.12 11.63
C ARG A 101 26.66 0.12 10.56
N ALA A 102 27.86 -0.45 10.66
CA ALA A 102 28.32 -1.49 9.75
C ALA A 102 27.43 -2.74 9.79
N HIS A 103 26.96 -3.14 10.98
CA HIS A 103 26.04 -4.26 11.13
C HIS A 103 24.66 -3.96 10.50
N ILE A 104 24.12 -2.76 10.73
CA ILE A 104 22.86 -2.31 10.14
C ILE A 104 22.97 -2.29 8.62
N ALA A 105 24.03 -1.72 8.05
CA ALA A 105 24.25 -1.69 6.60
C ALA A 105 24.34 -3.12 6.00
N THR A 106 25.00 -4.04 6.72
CA THR A 106 25.06 -5.45 6.32
C THR A 106 23.68 -6.11 6.33
N ALA A 107 22.87 -5.85 7.36
CA ALA A 107 21.52 -6.36 7.47
C ALA A 107 20.62 -5.86 6.32
N TYR A 108 20.67 -4.55 6.01
CA TYR A 108 19.95 -3.98 4.85
C TYR A 108 20.38 -4.62 3.53
N THR A 109 21.68 -4.85 3.35
CA THR A 109 22.20 -5.49 2.13
C THR A 109 21.63 -6.90 1.96
N TRP A 110 21.56 -7.69 3.04
CA TRP A 110 20.95 -9.03 3.00
C TRP A 110 19.45 -8.97 2.77
N GLU A 111 18.76 -8.00 3.37
CA GLU A 111 17.33 -7.79 3.14
C GLU A 111 17.05 -7.50 1.67
N TYR A 112 17.79 -6.59 1.03
CA TYR A 112 17.56 -6.27 -0.38
C TYR A 112 17.90 -7.44 -1.31
N ARG A 113 18.94 -8.22 -0.99
CA ARG A 113 19.24 -9.49 -1.71
C ARG A 113 18.09 -10.49 -1.57
N TYR A 114 17.56 -10.63 -0.35
CA TYR A 114 16.40 -11.47 -0.10
C TYR A 114 15.19 -10.99 -0.91
N LEU A 115 14.87 -9.69 -0.89
CA LEU A 115 13.75 -9.13 -1.66
C LEU A 115 13.92 -9.35 -3.17
N ASN A 116 15.14 -9.24 -3.68
CA ASN A 116 15.41 -9.48 -5.10
C ASN A 116 15.20 -10.94 -5.51
N TYR A 117 15.45 -11.89 -4.59
CA TYR A 117 15.18 -13.31 -4.80
C TYR A 117 13.70 -13.67 -4.57
N PHE A 118 13.09 -13.10 -3.54
CA PHE A 118 11.73 -13.41 -3.09
C PHE A 118 10.65 -12.78 -3.97
N LEU A 119 10.82 -11.53 -4.37
CA LEU A 119 9.83 -10.82 -5.18
C LEU A 119 9.89 -11.32 -6.61
N ALA A 120 8.76 -11.86 -7.09
CA ALA A 120 8.60 -12.19 -8.49
C ALA A 120 8.75 -10.94 -9.36
N ARG A 121 9.19 -11.13 -10.60
CA ARG A 121 9.40 -10.04 -11.56
C ARG A 121 8.16 -9.15 -11.73
N GLY A 122 6.96 -9.74 -11.78
CA GLY A 122 5.70 -8.97 -11.85
C GLY A 122 5.51 -8.05 -10.64
N THR A 123 5.81 -8.54 -9.43
CA THR A 123 5.78 -7.74 -8.19
C THR A 123 6.77 -6.57 -8.25
N GLN A 124 7.97 -6.80 -8.79
CA GLN A 124 8.98 -5.76 -8.98
C GLN A 124 8.52 -4.70 -10.01
N MET A 125 7.87 -5.12 -11.11
CA MET A 125 7.29 -4.20 -12.09
C MET A 125 6.16 -3.36 -11.49
N VAL A 126 5.34 -3.94 -10.62
CA VAL A 126 4.29 -3.20 -9.90
C VAL A 126 4.90 -2.15 -8.97
N LEU A 127 5.98 -2.49 -8.26
CA LEU A 127 6.69 -1.51 -7.44
C LEU A 127 7.27 -0.38 -8.30
N ASP A 128 7.91 -0.70 -9.43
CA ASP A 128 8.44 0.31 -10.35
C ASP A 128 7.32 1.23 -10.89
N TRP A 129 6.16 0.65 -11.23
CA TRP A 129 4.98 1.43 -11.62
C TRP A 129 4.52 2.36 -10.50
N LEU A 130 4.39 1.88 -9.27
CA LEU A 130 4.00 2.69 -8.11
C LEU A 130 4.98 3.84 -7.83
N ILE A 131 6.28 3.60 -8.04
CA ILE A 131 7.33 4.63 -7.87
C ILE A 131 7.20 5.74 -8.92
N ASN A 132 6.81 5.37 -10.15
CA ASN A 132 6.67 6.30 -11.26
C ASN A 132 5.36 7.11 -11.21
N LEU A 133 4.44 6.81 -10.29
CA LEU A 133 3.24 7.61 -10.11
C LEU A 133 3.59 8.95 -9.43
N THR A 134 3.12 10.05 -10.00
CA THR A 134 3.29 11.40 -9.42
C THR A 134 2.58 11.55 -8.07
N GLN A 135 1.54 10.75 -7.82
CA GLN A 135 0.72 10.81 -6.62
C GLN A 135 0.35 9.42 -6.11
N PRO A 136 0.08 9.26 -4.80
CA PRO A 136 -0.45 8.02 -4.25
C PRO A 136 -1.70 7.55 -5.00
N THR A 137 -1.93 6.24 -5.01
CA THR A 137 -3.00 5.64 -5.80
C THR A 137 -3.91 4.76 -4.95
N THR A 138 -5.13 4.47 -5.40
CA THR A 138 -6.04 3.57 -4.69
C THR A 138 -5.86 2.13 -5.14
N TYR A 139 -6.29 1.18 -4.31
CA TYR A 139 -6.33 -0.24 -4.69
C TYR A 139 -7.18 -0.46 -5.96
N ALA A 140 -8.29 0.27 -6.12
CA ALA A 140 -9.14 0.18 -7.31
C ALA A 140 -8.43 0.67 -8.59
N HIS A 141 -7.61 1.72 -8.49
CA HIS A 141 -6.82 2.18 -9.63
C HIS A 141 -5.72 1.18 -9.99
N PHE A 142 -5.05 0.61 -8.99
CA PHE A 142 -4.12 -0.50 -9.20
C PHE A 142 -4.81 -1.69 -9.89
N ASP A 143 -5.96 -2.13 -9.37
CA ASP A 143 -6.71 -3.29 -9.88
C ASP A 143 -7.08 -3.10 -11.35
N SER A 144 -7.66 -1.95 -11.70
CA SER A 144 -8.04 -1.63 -13.09
C SER A 144 -6.85 -1.49 -14.05
N THR A 145 -5.72 -0.93 -13.58
CA THR A 145 -4.52 -0.77 -14.40
C THR A 145 -3.84 -2.10 -14.70
N TRP A 146 -3.78 -3.00 -13.72
CA TRP A 146 -3.06 -4.27 -13.84
C TRP A 146 -3.92 -5.45 -14.26
N LEU A 147 -5.25 -5.31 -14.28
CA LEU A 147 -6.19 -6.35 -14.75
C LEU A 147 -5.81 -6.98 -16.11
N PRO A 148 -5.36 -6.23 -17.14
CA PRO A 148 -5.01 -6.83 -18.42
C PRO A 148 -3.75 -7.72 -18.37
N PHE A 149 -2.86 -7.47 -17.42
CA PHE A 149 -1.57 -8.17 -17.30
C PHE A 149 -1.60 -9.27 -16.24
N ILE A 150 -2.42 -9.09 -15.19
CA ILE A 150 -2.56 -9.99 -14.06
C ILE A 150 -4.06 -10.23 -13.86
N PRO A 151 -4.69 -11.15 -14.61
CA PRO A 151 -6.15 -11.32 -14.56
C PRO A 151 -6.67 -11.85 -13.22
N SER A 152 -5.85 -12.60 -12.49
CA SER A 152 -6.20 -13.15 -11.18
C SER A 152 -6.25 -12.06 -10.10
N ALA A 153 -7.42 -11.88 -9.49
CA ALA A 153 -7.60 -10.93 -8.39
C ALA A 153 -6.78 -11.33 -7.14
N GLU A 154 -6.68 -12.64 -6.86
CA GLU A 154 -5.88 -13.16 -5.75
C GLU A 154 -4.40 -12.85 -5.94
N GLU A 155 -3.89 -12.95 -7.17
CA GLU A 155 -2.50 -12.62 -7.49
C GLU A 155 -2.22 -11.11 -7.32
N ARG A 156 -3.12 -10.25 -7.80
CA ARG A 156 -3.02 -8.80 -7.59
C ARG A 156 -3.03 -8.44 -6.11
N GLN A 157 -3.88 -9.10 -5.32
CA GLN A 157 -3.91 -8.91 -3.86
C GLN A 157 -2.62 -9.43 -3.19
N ALA A 158 -2.11 -10.58 -3.60
CA ALA A 158 -0.86 -11.15 -3.08
C ALA A 158 0.35 -10.25 -3.37
N ILE A 159 0.39 -9.62 -4.54
CA ILE A 159 1.43 -8.66 -4.93
C ILE A 159 1.44 -7.44 -3.99
N ILE A 160 0.29 -6.77 -3.82
CA ILE A 160 0.18 -5.62 -2.91
C ILE A 160 0.46 -6.05 -1.47
N GLY A 161 -0.04 -7.23 -1.07
CA GLY A 161 0.23 -7.82 0.24
C GLY A 161 1.73 -8.03 0.49
N ALA A 162 2.46 -8.60 -0.47
CA ALA A 162 3.90 -8.82 -0.36
C ALA A 162 4.68 -7.50 -0.25
N LEU A 163 4.35 -6.51 -1.08
CA LEU A 163 4.98 -5.19 -1.03
C LEU A 163 4.73 -4.49 0.32
N ARG A 164 3.51 -4.62 0.87
CA ARG A 164 3.15 -4.04 2.17
C ARG A 164 3.83 -4.76 3.33
N ASN A 165 3.84 -6.10 3.33
CA ASN A 165 4.44 -6.92 4.38
C ASN A 165 5.95 -6.68 4.50
N HIS A 166 6.62 -6.30 3.41
CA HIS A 166 8.04 -5.93 3.41
C HIS A 166 8.30 -4.43 3.58
N HIS A 167 7.26 -3.64 3.89
CA HIS A 167 7.33 -2.20 4.13
C HIS A 167 7.85 -1.40 2.93
N LEU A 168 7.65 -1.90 1.71
CA LEU A 168 8.01 -1.20 0.46
C LEU A 168 6.93 -0.20 0.06
N ILE A 169 5.69 -0.48 0.44
CA ILE A 169 4.54 0.40 0.30
C ILE A 169 3.79 0.47 1.62
N GLN A 170 3.03 1.53 1.80
CA GLN A 170 2.12 1.72 2.92
C GLN A 170 0.75 2.13 2.38
N GLN A 171 -0.29 1.79 3.14
CA GLN A 171 -1.66 2.19 2.84
C GLN A 171 -2.13 3.08 3.98
N ASP A 172 -2.58 4.30 3.65
CA ASP A 172 -3.08 5.24 4.65
C ASP A 172 -4.56 4.97 5.01
N GLU A 173 -5.09 5.77 5.95
CA GLU A 173 -6.49 5.70 6.38
C GLU A 173 -7.50 6.03 5.27
N ALA A 174 -7.04 6.66 4.18
CA ALA A 174 -7.84 6.97 3.00
C ALA A 174 -7.73 5.90 1.90
N GLU A 175 -7.17 4.73 2.24
CA GLU A 175 -6.92 3.61 1.34
C GLU A 175 -5.96 3.94 0.17
N MET A 176 -5.15 4.98 0.33
CA MET A 176 -4.15 5.38 -0.64
C MET A 176 -2.87 4.60 -0.42
N ILE A 177 -2.43 3.93 -1.47
CA ILE A 177 -1.14 3.24 -1.60
C ILE A 177 -0.08 4.29 -1.94
N SER A 178 0.91 4.41 -1.06
CA SER A 178 2.10 5.24 -1.26
C SER A 178 3.37 4.40 -1.09
N VAL A 179 4.40 4.73 -1.87
CA VAL A 179 5.70 4.05 -1.77
C VAL A 179 6.49 4.66 -0.61
N THR A 180 7.02 3.80 0.26
CA THR A 180 7.85 4.20 1.41
C THR A 180 9.25 4.63 0.95
N PRO A 181 10.05 5.32 1.79
CA PRO A 181 11.46 5.57 1.50
C PRO A 181 12.22 4.28 1.15
N LYS A 182 12.00 3.21 1.92
CA LYS A 182 12.60 1.89 1.69
C LYS A 182 12.24 1.29 0.32
N GLY A 183 10.99 1.46 -0.14
CA GLY A 183 10.58 1.00 -1.46
C GLY A 183 11.37 1.67 -2.60
N ARG A 184 11.61 2.98 -2.49
CA ARG A 184 12.43 3.74 -3.43
C ARG A 184 13.91 3.36 -3.35
N GLU A 185 14.46 3.24 -2.15
CA GLU A 185 15.86 2.81 -1.93
C GLU A 185 16.11 1.42 -2.51
N TYR A 186 15.19 0.48 -2.30
CA TYR A 186 15.28 -0.86 -2.86
C TYR A 186 15.31 -0.83 -4.40
N GLN A 187 14.47 -0.03 -5.05
CA GLN A 187 14.48 0.11 -6.52
C GLN A 187 15.80 0.70 -7.02
N GLN A 188 16.33 1.71 -6.33
CA GLN A 188 17.63 2.32 -6.66
C GLN A 188 18.78 1.32 -6.50
N TRP A 189 18.78 0.53 -5.42
CA TRP A 189 19.79 -0.50 -5.17
C TRP A 189 19.71 -1.64 -6.18
N ARG A 190 18.50 -2.10 -6.51
CA ARG A 190 18.24 -3.19 -7.45
C ARG A 190 18.62 -2.80 -8.89
N GLY A 191 18.39 -1.53 -9.24
CA GLY A 191 18.52 -1.03 -10.60
C GLY A 191 17.33 -1.40 -11.51
N PRO A 192 17.37 -1.06 -12.81
CA PRO A 192 16.29 -1.34 -13.74
C PRO A 192 16.11 -2.84 -13.98
N LEU A 193 14.87 -3.27 -14.23
CA LEU A 193 14.60 -4.66 -14.62
C LEU A 193 15.20 -4.95 -16.01
N PRO A 194 15.89 -6.09 -16.21
CA PRO A 194 16.40 -6.46 -17.54
C PRO A 194 15.24 -6.63 -18.51
N PRO A 195 15.36 -6.28 -19.81
CA PRO A 195 14.25 -6.42 -20.76
C PRO A 195 13.76 -7.86 -20.83
N LEU A 196 12.46 -8.04 -21.12
CA LEU A 196 11.93 -9.38 -21.40
C LEU A 196 12.56 -9.85 -22.72
N THR A 197 13.50 -10.78 -22.64
CA THR A 197 13.99 -11.49 -23.82
C THR A 197 12.86 -12.38 -24.31
N ASN A 198 12.14 -11.91 -25.34
CA ASN A 198 11.31 -12.80 -26.16
C ASN A 198 12.26 -13.88 -26.70
N GLY A 199 12.08 -15.13 -26.31
CA GLY A 199 12.99 -16.24 -26.60
C GLY A 199 13.06 -16.68 -28.07
N SER A 200 13.13 -15.74 -29.03
CA SER A 200 13.03 -16.02 -30.47
C SER A 200 14.29 -15.73 -31.28
N THR A 201 15.49 -15.67 -30.68
CA THR A 201 16.74 -15.56 -31.46
C THR A 201 17.81 -16.47 -30.89
N GLY A 202 17.95 -17.66 -31.47
CA GLY A 202 19.05 -18.58 -31.13
C GLY A 202 18.89 -20.05 -31.54
N ARG A 203 18.26 -20.35 -32.68
CA ARG A 203 18.44 -21.62 -33.39
C ARG A 203 18.45 -21.38 -34.89
N SER A 204 19.64 -21.10 -35.41
CA SER A 204 20.11 -21.43 -36.76
C SER A 204 21.56 -20.97 -36.88
#